data_AF-A0A0L9UES3-F1
#
_entry.id   AF-A0A0L9UES3-F1
#
_cell.length_a   1.000
_cell.length_b   1.000
_cell.length_c   1.000
_cell.angle_alpha   90.00
_cell.angle_beta   90.00
_cell.angle_gamma   90.00
#
_symmetry.space_group_name_H-M   'P 1'
#
loop_
_entity.id
_entity.type
_entity.pdbx_description
1 polymer ?
#
loop_
_entity_poly.entity_id
_entity_poly.type
_entity_poly.pdbx_seq_one_letter_code
_entity_poly.pdbx_strand_id
1 'polypeptide(L)'
;MHYREGGKSAIYYENDTILGCHSCPKRNLTELGFNFAYRKALKFVMNFVVSSNHKGMVFFRTFTADHFENGEWFSGGTCNRTTPIKEGEMERKYLNQMLRDIELDEVGKAASEASKNGVNFKLVDFSVLSQLRPDGHPGPYRQFQLFAKDKKAKVQNDCLHWCLPGPIDTWNDIIMEMIVKG
;
A
#
# COMPACT_ATOMS: atom_id res chain seq x y z
N MET A 1 9.09 23.07 8.21
CA MET A 1 8.94 22.67 6.79
C MET A 1 7.48 22.31 6.56
N HIS A 2 6.73 23.11 5.82
CA HIS A 2 5.37 22.75 5.40
C HIS A 2 5.48 21.90 4.14
N TYR A 3 5.31 20.59 4.26
CA TYR A 3 4.99 19.75 3.11
C TYR A 3 3.60 20.19 2.61
N ARG A 4 3.55 20.96 1.52
CA ARG A 4 2.35 21.02 0.69
C ARG A 4 2.37 19.75 -0.15
N GLU A 5 1.73 18.69 0.34
CA GLU A 5 1.36 17.58 -0.53
C GLU A 5 0.52 18.16 -1.66
N GLY A 6 1.02 18.08 -2.90
CA GLY A 6 0.33 18.53 -4.10
C GLY A 6 -0.84 17.61 -4.47
N GLY A 7 -1.70 17.28 -3.52
CA GLY A 7 -2.90 16.50 -3.73
C GLY A 7 -3.99 17.33 -4.39
N LYS A 8 -4.78 16.70 -5.27
CA LYS A 8 -6.04 17.32 -5.73
C LYS A 8 -6.99 17.42 -4.53
N SER A 9 -7.65 18.57 -4.41
CA SER A 9 -8.69 18.78 -3.42
C SER A 9 -9.80 17.73 -3.54
N ALA A 10 -10.29 17.21 -2.42
CA ALA A 10 -11.41 16.26 -2.37
C ALA A 10 -12.44 16.70 -1.33
N ILE A 11 -13.70 16.33 -1.55
CA ILE A 11 -14.79 16.52 -0.58
C ILE A 11 -15.35 15.15 -0.29
N TYR A 12 -15.47 14.81 0.99
CA TYR A 12 -15.94 13.51 1.44
C TYR A 12 -17.42 13.59 1.77
N TYR A 13 -18.19 12.68 1.17
CA TYR A 13 -19.62 12.54 1.37
C TYR A 13 -19.93 11.19 1.99
N GLU A 14 -20.95 11.15 2.84
CA GLU A 14 -21.57 9.92 3.35
C GLU A 14 -23.07 10.16 3.47
N ASN A 15 -23.88 9.29 2.86
CA ASN A 15 -25.34 9.43 2.83
C ASN A 15 -25.79 10.86 2.45
N ASP A 16 -25.27 11.34 1.31
CA ASP A 16 -25.50 12.70 0.78
C ASP A 16 -25.12 13.87 1.71
N THR A 17 -24.41 13.59 2.82
CA THR A 17 -23.94 14.58 3.79
C THR A 17 -22.45 14.84 3.63
N ILE A 18 -22.03 16.10 3.61
CA ILE A 18 -20.63 16.48 3.58
C ILE A 18 -20.01 16.23 4.95
N LEU A 19 -19.00 15.35 5.01
CA LEU A 19 -18.24 15.08 6.23
C LEU A 19 -17.07 16.06 6.41
N GLY A 20 -16.49 16.51 5.30
CA GLY A 20 -15.34 17.39 5.29
C GLY A 20 -14.60 17.30 3.96
N CYS A 21 -13.33 17.67 3.95
CA CYS A 21 -12.57 17.84 2.73
C CYS A 21 -11.06 17.66 2.92
N HIS A 22 -10.36 17.27 1.87
CA HIS A 22 -8.90 17.21 1.85
C HIS A 22 -8.34 18.32 0.97
N SER A 23 -7.38 19.08 1.49
CA SER A 23 -6.68 20.17 0.82
C SER A 23 -7.64 21.23 0.26
N CYS A 24 -8.57 21.73 1.08
CA CYS A 24 -9.60 22.70 0.67
C CYS A 24 -9.56 24.02 1.46
N PRO A 25 -8.45 24.78 1.45
CA PRO A 25 -8.24 25.94 2.32
C PRO A 25 -9.20 27.12 2.07
N LYS A 26 -9.91 27.13 0.93
CA LYS A 26 -10.84 28.20 0.53
C LYS A 26 -12.31 27.82 0.72
N ARG A 27 -12.60 26.67 1.34
CA ARG A 27 -13.97 26.22 1.64
C ARG A 27 -14.17 26.23 3.16
N ASN A 28 -15.37 26.63 3.60
CA ASN A 28 -15.76 26.54 5.01
C ASN A 28 -16.18 25.09 5.35
N LEU A 29 -15.24 24.15 5.24
CA LEU A 29 -15.43 22.73 5.46
C LEU A 29 -14.34 22.21 6.40
N THR A 30 -14.66 21.22 7.24
CA THR A 30 -13.68 20.57 8.11
C THR A 30 -12.60 19.90 7.28
N GLU A 31 -11.32 20.20 7.57
CA GLU A 31 -10.18 19.55 6.93
C GLU A 31 -10.03 18.11 7.47
N LEU A 32 -10.09 17.15 6.56
CA LEU A 32 -9.95 15.72 6.77
C LEU A 32 -8.82 15.24 5.87
N GLY A 33 -7.76 14.71 6.49
CA GLY A 33 -6.62 14.17 5.75
C GLY A 33 -6.97 12.92 4.95
N PHE A 34 -6.06 12.52 4.06
CA PHE A 34 -6.16 11.27 3.31
C PHE A 34 -6.34 10.04 4.23
N ASN A 35 -5.70 10.05 5.40
CA ASN A 35 -5.84 9.04 6.45
C ASN A 35 -7.30 8.80 6.89
N PHE A 36 -8.14 9.84 6.91
CA PHE A 36 -9.55 9.71 7.25
C PHE A 36 -10.28 8.83 6.23
N ALA A 37 -10.15 9.17 4.94
CA ALA A 37 -10.81 8.44 3.87
C ALA A 37 -10.31 7.00 3.78
N TYR A 38 -8.99 6.81 3.91
CA TYR A 38 -8.37 5.48 3.88
C TYR A 38 -8.85 4.59 5.03
N ARG A 39 -8.82 5.09 6.27
CA ARG A 39 -9.33 4.37 7.44
C ARG A 39 -10.81 4.05 7.33
N LYS A 40 -11.61 5.01 6.84
CA LYS A 40 -13.05 4.82 6.64
C LYS A 40 -13.34 3.71 5.63
N ALA A 41 -12.62 3.68 4.50
CA ALA A 41 -12.74 2.64 3.49
C ALA A 41 -12.39 1.26 4.07
N LEU A 42 -11.30 1.14 4.82
CA LEU A 42 -10.93 -0.10 5.50
C LEU A 42 -12.01 -0.55 6.46
N LYS A 43 -12.51 0.36 7.31
CA LYS A 43 -13.59 0.03 8.26
C LYS A 43 -14.84 -0.53 7.57
N PHE A 44 -15.22 0.02 6.41
CA PHE A 44 -16.34 -0.52 5.64
C PHE A 44 -16.09 -1.95 5.15
N VAL A 45 -14.90 -2.20 4.58
CA VAL A 45 -14.51 -3.54 4.12
C VAL A 45 -14.44 -4.53 5.28
N MET A 46 -13.84 -4.12 6.41
CA MET A 46 -13.73 -4.96 7.60
C MET A 46 -15.11 -5.32 8.18
N ASN A 47 -16.02 -4.36 8.30
CA ASN A 47 -17.38 -4.62 8.77
C ASN A 47 -18.12 -5.62 7.85
N PHE A 48 -17.92 -5.51 6.54
CA PHE A 48 -18.47 -6.46 5.58
C PHE A 48 -17.89 -7.86 5.78
N VAL A 49 -16.57 -7.98 5.97
CA VAL A 49 -15.91 -9.27 6.21
C VAL A 49 -16.40 -9.90 7.52
N VAL A 50 -16.43 -9.12 8.60
CA VAL A 50 -16.83 -9.58 9.94
C VAL A 50 -18.29 -10.02 10.03
N SER A 51 -19.17 -9.39 9.25
CA SER A 51 -20.61 -9.76 9.17
C SER A 51 -20.90 -10.86 8.15
N SER A 52 -19.91 -11.28 7.38
CA SER A 52 -20.07 -12.31 6.35
C SER A 52 -20.31 -13.69 6.95
N ASN A 53 -21.09 -14.52 6.26
CA ASN A 53 -21.23 -15.95 6.55
C ASN A 53 -20.26 -16.83 5.74
N HIS A 54 -19.26 -16.22 5.10
CA HIS A 54 -18.28 -16.88 4.25
C HIS A 54 -17.54 -18.00 5.01
N LYS A 55 -17.45 -19.18 4.38
CA LYS A 55 -16.85 -20.38 4.99
C LYS A 55 -15.37 -20.57 4.67
N GLY A 56 -14.87 -19.91 3.63
CA GLY A 56 -13.46 -19.95 3.27
C GLY A 56 -12.59 -19.05 4.16
N MET A 57 -11.29 -19.10 3.92
CA MET A 57 -10.33 -18.20 4.55
C MET A 57 -10.30 -16.87 3.79
N VAL A 58 -10.42 -15.77 4.52
CA VAL A 58 -10.31 -14.41 4.00
C VAL A 58 -8.94 -13.86 4.42
N PHE A 59 -8.19 -13.33 3.47
CA PHE A 59 -6.90 -12.69 3.73
C PHE A 59 -7.01 -11.19 3.49
N PHE A 60 -6.47 -10.40 4.42
CA PHE A 60 -6.11 -9.02 4.13
C PHE A 60 -4.61 -8.92 3.95
N ARG A 61 -4.19 -8.51 2.75
CA ARG A 61 -2.80 -8.21 2.42
C ARG A 61 -2.56 -6.72 2.67
N THR A 62 -1.54 -6.39 3.47
CA THR A 62 -1.13 -4.99 3.65
C THR A 62 -0.56 -4.38 2.37
N PHE A 63 -0.56 -3.06 2.29
CA PHE A 63 0.11 -2.34 1.21
C PHE A 63 1.59 -2.75 1.11
N THR A 64 2.19 -2.50 -0.05
CA THR A 64 3.62 -2.77 -0.29
C THR A 64 4.37 -1.50 -0.60
N ALA A 65 5.56 -1.38 -0.05
CA ALA A 65 6.38 -0.18 -0.17
C ALA A 65 6.82 0.06 -1.63
N ASP A 66 6.77 1.32 -2.05
CA ASP A 66 7.56 1.82 -3.16
C ASP A 66 9.01 2.11 -2.72
N HIS A 67 9.95 2.09 -3.66
CA HIS A 67 11.37 2.36 -3.39
C HIS A 67 11.93 3.47 -4.27
N PHE A 68 11.17 4.54 -4.50
CA PHE A 68 11.69 5.71 -5.19
C PHE A 68 12.75 6.43 -4.32
N GLU A 69 13.97 6.50 -4.84
CA GLU A 69 15.12 7.26 -4.35
C GLU A 69 15.47 8.39 -5.33
N ASN A 70 16.09 9.47 -4.84
CA ASN A 70 16.49 10.65 -5.64
C ASN A 70 15.33 11.39 -6.35
N GLY A 71 14.12 11.25 -5.82
CA GLY A 71 12.90 11.84 -6.35
C GLY A 71 11.70 10.95 -6.08
N GLU A 72 10.50 11.45 -6.37
CA GLU A 72 9.26 10.68 -6.29
C GLU A 72 8.86 10.14 -7.68
N TRP A 73 7.81 9.33 -7.70
CA TRP A 73 7.25 8.73 -8.92
C TRP A 73 6.94 9.74 -10.04
N PHE A 74 6.64 10.99 -9.69
CA PHE A 74 6.33 12.09 -10.60
C PHE A 74 7.49 13.05 -10.86
N SER A 75 8.59 12.94 -10.11
CA SER A 75 9.71 13.89 -10.17
C SER A 75 11.03 13.24 -10.60
N GLY A 76 10.95 12.08 -11.25
CA GLY A 76 12.12 11.38 -11.79
C GLY A 76 12.85 10.48 -10.79
N GLY A 77 12.17 10.02 -9.72
CA GLY A 77 12.72 9.04 -8.79
C GLY A 77 13.18 7.75 -9.49
N THR A 78 14.11 7.05 -8.84
CA THR A 78 14.80 5.85 -9.34
C THR A 78 14.87 4.77 -8.25
N CYS A 79 15.10 3.52 -8.63
CA CYS A 79 15.26 2.38 -7.71
C CYS A 79 16.35 1.47 -8.27
N ASN A 80 17.61 1.91 -8.12
CA ASN A 80 18.75 1.25 -8.76
C ASN A 80 19.42 0.21 -7.86
N ARG A 81 18.85 -0.08 -6.68
CA ARG A 81 19.38 -1.11 -5.78
C ARG A 81 19.23 -2.48 -6.44
N THR A 82 20.22 -3.33 -6.23
CA THR A 82 20.32 -4.65 -6.88
C THR A 82 20.40 -5.79 -5.87
N THR A 83 20.35 -5.48 -4.57
CA THR A 83 20.34 -6.45 -3.48
C THR A 83 19.26 -6.09 -2.46
N PRO A 84 18.72 -7.09 -1.76
CA PRO A 84 17.90 -6.86 -0.58
C PRO A 84 18.65 -6.03 0.46
N ILE A 85 17.90 -5.41 1.36
CA ILE A 85 18.45 -4.59 2.45
C ILE A 85 18.10 -5.21 3.79
N LYS A 86 18.83 -4.82 4.83
CA LYS A 86 18.49 -5.16 6.22
C LYS A 86 17.55 -4.12 6.82
N GLU A 87 16.89 -4.51 7.89
CA GLU A 87 16.09 -3.59 8.70
C GLU A 87 16.97 -2.42 9.19
N GLY A 88 16.45 -1.19 9.07
CA GLY A 88 17.17 0.03 9.42
C GLY A 88 18.09 0.59 8.32
N GLU A 89 18.33 -0.11 7.22
CA GLU A 89 19.14 0.42 6.10
C GLU A 89 18.36 1.37 5.18
N MET A 90 17.04 1.46 5.35
CA MET A 90 16.17 2.43 4.68
C MET A 90 15.07 2.88 5.62
N GLU A 91 14.93 4.20 5.75
CA GLU A 91 13.83 4.82 6.48
C GLU A 91 12.50 4.59 5.75
N ARG A 92 11.48 4.15 6.50
CA ARG A 92 10.14 4.00 5.94
C ARG A 92 9.55 5.39 5.71
N LYS A 93 9.06 5.65 4.49
CA LYS A 93 8.35 6.88 4.16
C LYS A 93 7.17 7.10 5.11
N TYR A 94 6.93 8.35 5.51
CA TYR A 94 5.83 8.72 6.42
C TYR A 94 4.48 8.17 5.97
N LEU A 95 4.15 8.29 4.68
CA LEU A 95 2.90 7.76 4.13
C LEU A 95 2.82 6.24 4.28
N ASN A 96 3.90 5.52 4.00
CA ASN A 96 3.95 4.05 4.14
C ASN A 96 3.79 3.64 5.61
N GLN A 97 4.41 4.35 6.55
CA GLN A 97 4.20 4.11 7.98
C GLN A 97 2.74 4.37 8.39
N MET A 98 2.17 5.50 7.99
CA MET A 98 0.77 5.86 8.27
C MET A 98 -0.21 4.82 7.73
N LEU A 99 -0.04 4.37 6.48
CA LEU A 99 -0.86 3.34 5.87
C LEU A 99 -0.79 2.04 6.66
N ARG A 100 0.41 1.59 7.01
CA ARG A 100 0.64 0.38 7.82
C ARG A 100 -0.10 0.45 9.14
N ASP A 101 0.05 1.55 9.87
CA ASP A 101 -0.52 1.69 11.21
C ASP A 101 -2.06 1.69 11.16
N ILE A 102 -2.65 2.30 10.13
CA ILE A 102 -4.10 2.25 9.91
C ILE A 102 -4.55 0.83 9.57
N GLU A 103 -3.87 0.14 8.65
CA GLU A 103 -4.21 -1.23 8.26
C GLU A 103 -4.13 -2.18 9.44
N LEU A 104 -3.04 -2.17 10.20
CA LEU A 104 -2.85 -3.05 11.36
C LEU A 104 -3.90 -2.81 12.45
N ASP A 105 -4.25 -1.55 12.71
CA ASP A 105 -5.24 -1.20 13.72
C ASP A 105 -6.66 -1.64 13.31
N GLU A 106 -7.10 -1.32 12.08
CA GLU A 106 -8.43 -1.71 11.61
C GLU A 106 -8.55 -3.23 11.42
N VAL A 107 -7.53 -3.89 10.88
CA VAL A 107 -7.53 -5.36 10.70
C VAL A 107 -7.43 -6.07 12.05
N GLY A 108 -6.66 -5.56 13.02
CA GLY A 108 -6.58 -6.14 14.36
C GLY A 108 -7.92 -6.13 15.10
N LYS A 109 -8.65 -5.01 15.01
CA LYS A 109 -10.02 -4.90 15.54
C LYS A 109 -10.96 -5.89 14.83
N ALA A 110 -10.91 -5.92 13.51
CA ALA A 110 -11.75 -6.79 12.68
C ALA A 110 -11.48 -8.28 12.90
N ALA A 111 -10.21 -8.69 13.01
CA ALA A 111 -9.83 -10.09 13.27
C ALA A 111 -10.37 -10.58 14.62
N SER A 112 -10.34 -9.72 15.64
CA SER A 112 -10.91 -10.03 16.96
C SER A 112 -12.43 -10.24 16.92
N GLU A 113 -13.14 -9.49 16.07
CA GLU A 113 -14.59 -9.62 15.91
C GLU A 113 -14.97 -10.78 14.98
N ALA A 114 -14.24 -10.95 13.87
CA ALA A 114 -14.37 -12.07 12.94
C ALA A 114 -14.26 -13.42 13.67
N SER A 115 -13.29 -13.55 14.58
CA SER A 115 -13.11 -14.75 15.40
C SER A 115 -14.36 -15.08 16.24
N LYS A 116 -14.99 -14.07 16.86
CA LYS A 116 -16.25 -14.25 17.62
C LYS A 116 -17.42 -14.68 16.73
N ASN A 117 -17.43 -14.22 15.48
CA ASN A 117 -18.47 -14.54 14.50
C ASN A 117 -18.18 -15.83 13.71
N GLY A 118 -17.06 -16.52 14.00
CA GLY A 118 -16.67 -17.75 13.28
C GLY A 118 -16.18 -17.50 11.86
N VAL A 119 -15.76 -16.28 11.53
CA VAL A 119 -15.17 -15.92 10.23
C VAL A 119 -13.66 -16.14 10.28
N ASN A 120 -13.14 -16.96 9.36
CA ASN A 120 -11.70 -17.21 9.24
C ASN A 120 -11.01 -16.05 8.52
N PHE A 121 -10.66 -15.01 9.26
CA PHE A 121 -10.02 -13.81 8.74
C PHE A 121 -8.55 -13.72 9.21
N LYS A 122 -7.63 -13.59 8.26
CA LYS A 122 -6.18 -13.58 8.51
C LYS A 122 -5.53 -12.33 7.92
N LEU A 123 -4.58 -11.76 8.67
CA LEU A 123 -3.69 -10.72 8.19
C LEU A 123 -2.45 -11.33 7.52
N VAL A 124 -2.05 -10.76 6.40
CA VAL A 124 -0.80 -11.04 5.71
C VAL A 124 0.01 -9.75 5.60
N ASP A 125 0.94 -9.55 6.53
CA ASP A 125 1.72 -8.31 6.60
C ASP A 125 2.95 -8.34 5.67
N PHE A 126 2.76 -7.84 4.45
CA PHE A 126 3.84 -7.68 3.46
C PHE A 126 4.49 -6.30 3.46
N SER A 127 4.02 -5.36 4.26
CA SER A 127 4.57 -4.00 4.33
C SER A 127 6.04 -4.01 4.75
N VAL A 128 6.43 -4.88 5.71
CA VAL A 128 7.82 -5.05 6.14
C VAL A 128 8.62 -5.87 5.12
N LEU A 129 8.07 -6.97 4.63
CA LEU A 129 8.76 -7.83 3.66
C LEU A 129 9.08 -7.09 2.35
N SER A 130 8.14 -6.29 1.86
CA SER A 130 8.35 -5.45 0.68
C SER A 130 9.40 -4.38 0.91
N GLN A 131 9.42 -3.72 2.08
CA GLN A 131 10.41 -2.69 2.43
C GLN A 131 11.86 -3.19 2.35
N LEU A 132 12.10 -4.48 2.56
CA LEU A 132 13.43 -5.08 2.53
C LEU A 132 13.90 -5.45 1.12
N ARG A 133 13.06 -5.24 0.10
CA ARG A 133 13.29 -5.70 -1.28
C ARG A 133 13.32 -4.57 -2.32
N PRO A 134 14.11 -3.49 -2.13
CA PRO A 134 14.23 -2.44 -3.15
C PRO A 134 14.82 -2.96 -4.47
N ASP A 135 15.47 -4.13 -4.45
CA ASP A 135 15.98 -4.85 -5.61
C ASP A 135 14.91 -5.50 -6.49
N GLY A 136 13.67 -5.58 -6.00
CA GLY A 136 12.59 -6.30 -6.66
C GLY A 136 11.85 -5.54 -7.75
N HIS A 137 12.23 -4.29 -8.03
CA HIS A 137 11.50 -3.41 -8.95
C HIS A 137 12.01 -3.47 -10.39
N PRO A 138 11.13 -3.28 -11.40
CA PRO A 138 11.55 -3.18 -12.80
C PRO A 138 12.47 -1.98 -13.08
N GLY A 139 12.37 -0.92 -12.28
CA GLY A 139 13.10 0.32 -12.52
C GLY A 139 12.78 0.85 -13.92
N PRO A 140 13.77 1.04 -14.82
CA PRO A 140 13.49 1.53 -16.16
C PRO A 140 12.78 0.47 -17.03
N TYR A 141 12.84 -0.82 -16.69
CA TYR A 141 12.44 -1.93 -17.55
C TYR A 141 10.93 -2.26 -17.49
N ARG A 142 10.08 -1.24 -17.35
CA ARG A 142 8.61 -1.41 -17.27
C ARG A 142 7.92 -1.79 -18.59
N GLN A 143 8.64 -1.70 -19.71
CA GLN A 143 8.12 -2.03 -21.05
C GLN A 143 9.14 -2.84 -21.83
N PHE A 144 8.63 -3.69 -22.73
CA PHE A 144 9.46 -4.52 -23.59
C PHE A 144 10.33 -3.67 -24.53
N GLN A 145 11.63 -3.99 -24.58
CA GLN A 145 12.61 -3.38 -25.52
C GLN A 145 12.70 -1.85 -25.49
N LEU A 146 12.51 -1.25 -24.31
CA LEU A 146 12.52 0.20 -24.10
C LEU A 146 13.73 0.93 -24.69
N PHE A 147 14.91 0.30 -24.67
CA PHE A 147 16.18 0.87 -25.13
C PHE A 147 16.64 0.38 -26.52
N ALA A 148 15.78 -0.34 -27.27
CA ALA A 148 16.17 -0.91 -28.55
C ALA A 148 16.43 0.16 -29.65
N LYS A 149 15.69 1.27 -29.61
CA LYS A 149 15.85 2.38 -30.58
C LYS A 149 16.86 3.43 -30.11
N ASP A 150 16.91 3.70 -28.82
CA ASP A 150 17.85 4.64 -28.21
C ASP A 150 18.34 4.09 -26.87
N LYS A 151 19.64 3.77 -26.80
CA LYS A 151 20.28 3.26 -25.58
C LYS A 151 20.37 4.30 -24.46
N LYS A 152 20.12 5.58 -24.76
CA LYS A 152 20.18 6.71 -23.80
C LYS A 152 18.80 7.34 -23.53
N ALA A 153 17.73 6.66 -23.92
CA ALA A 153 16.37 7.15 -23.71
C ALA A 153 16.14 7.47 -22.22
N LYS A 154 15.62 8.67 -21.94
CA LYS A 154 15.15 9.01 -20.60
C LYS A 154 13.76 8.42 -20.41
N VAL A 155 13.60 7.62 -19.37
CA VAL A 155 12.38 6.84 -19.13
C VAL A 155 11.93 6.99 -17.69
N GLN A 156 10.63 6.83 -17.48
CA GLN A 156 10.06 6.80 -16.14
C GLN A 156 10.39 5.45 -15.49
N ASN A 157 10.95 5.48 -14.28
CA ASN A 157 11.18 4.29 -13.50
C ASN A 157 9.87 3.82 -12.85
N ASP A 158 9.71 2.51 -12.81
CA ASP A 158 8.70 1.83 -12.03
C ASP A 158 9.34 1.25 -10.77
N CYS A 159 9.14 1.95 -9.66
CA CYS A 159 9.61 1.56 -8.32
C CYS A 159 8.43 1.22 -7.41
N LEU A 160 7.29 0.86 -8.00
CA LEU A 160 6.05 0.50 -7.31
C LEU A 160 5.67 -0.95 -7.60
N HIS A 161 5.73 -1.36 -8.87
CA HIS A 161 5.46 -2.73 -9.29
C HIS A 161 6.69 -3.63 -9.12
N TRP A 162 6.50 -4.93 -9.24
CA TRP A 162 7.52 -5.93 -8.92
C TRP A 162 7.86 -6.77 -10.15
N CYS A 163 9.14 -7.10 -10.30
CA CYS A 163 9.61 -8.05 -11.31
C CYS A 163 9.02 -9.45 -11.07
N LEU A 164 8.85 -10.19 -12.16
CA LEU A 164 8.56 -11.62 -12.14
C LEU A 164 9.61 -12.36 -12.99
N PRO A 165 10.24 -13.44 -12.47
CA PRO A 165 10.18 -13.89 -11.07
C PRO A 165 10.77 -12.85 -10.10
N GLY A 166 10.36 -12.86 -8.83
CA GLY A 166 10.73 -11.83 -7.86
C GLY A 166 10.09 -11.97 -6.48
N PRO A 167 10.08 -10.90 -5.65
CA PRO A 167 9.56 -10.94 -4.29
C PRO A 167 8.11 -11.43 -4.15
N ILE A 168 7.29 -11.20 -5.19
CA ILE A 168 5.90 -11.65 -5.25
C ILE A 168 5.80 -13.19 -5.13
N ASP A 169 6.81 -13.93 -5.60
CA ASP A 169 6.78 -15.39 -5.55
C ASP A 169 6.83 -15.87 -4.09
N THR A 170 7.68 -15.27 -3.26
CA THR A 170 7.73 -15.55 -1.80
C THR A 170 6.42 -15.18 -1.10
N TRP A 171 5.74 -14.12 -1.55
CA TRP A 171 4.44 -13.73 -0.99
C TRP A 171 3.36 -14.77 -1.30
N ASN A 172 3.37 -15.31 -2.51
CA ASN A 172 2.50 -16.42 -2.89
C ASN A 172 2.81 -17.66 -2.06
N ASP A 173 4.10 -17.99 -1.85
CA ASP A 173 4.50 -19.11 -1.00
C ASP A 173 3.98 -18.97 0.44
N ILE A 174 4.05 -17.76 1.02
CA ILE A 174 3.52 -17.48 2.36
C ILE A 174 1.99 -17.68 2.40
N ILE A 175 1.26 -17.16 1.41
CA ILE A 175 -0.19 -17.33 1.35
C ILE A 175 -0.55 -18.81 1.18
N MET A 176 0.15 -19.53 0.30
CA MET A 176 -0.04 -20.97 0.10
C MET A 176 0.22 -21.76 1.37
N GLU A 177 1.28 -21.44 2.09
CA GLU A 177 1.59 -22.07 3.38
C GLU A 177 0.47 -21.83 4.41
N MET A 178 -0.06 -20.61 4.50
CA MET A 178 -1.20 -20.30 5.38
C MET A 178 -2.46 -21.07 4.98
N ILE A 179 -2.74 -21.20 3.68
CA ILE A 179 -3.88 -21.99 3.18
C ILE A 179 -3.73 -23.46 3.55
N VAL A 180 -2.54 -24.03 3.39
CA VAL A 180 -2.28 -25.47 3.64
C VAL A 180 -2.26 -25.78 5.14
N LYS A 181 -1.77 -24.87 5.98
CA LYS A 181 -1.59 -25.11 7.42
C LYS A 181 -2.74 -24.66 8.31
N GLY A 182 -3.60 -23.73 7.86
CA GLY A 182 -4.82 -23.29 8.58
C GLY A 182 -4.60 -22.28 9.70
#